data_AF-A0A959E7E8-F1
#
_entry.id   AF-A0A959E7E8-F1
#
_cell.length_a   1.000
_cell.length_b   1.000
_cell.length_c   1.000
_cell.angle_alpha   90.00
_cell.angle_beta   90.00
_cell.angle_gamma   90.00
#
_symmetry.space_group_name_H-M   'P 1'
#
loop_
_entity.id
_entity.type
_entity.pdbx_description
1 polymer ?
#
loop_
_entity_poly.entity_id
_entity_poly.type
_entity_poly.pdbx_seq_one_letter_code
_entity_poly.pdbx_strand_id
1 'polypeptide(L)'
;MIRDAPVADLNLLRSIRQPALILASERDPLHPLDFGIVLDQYLPDSRFVEVTSKYVDEVQHAREVLGYVREFVIRQQPFLKFD
;
A
#
# COMPACT_ATOMS: atom_id res chain seq x y z
N MET A 1 -15.54 0.68 18.68
CA MET A 1 -14.75 1.91 18.89
C MET A 1 -14.75 2.65 17.55
N ILE A 2 -15.49 3.75 17.39
CA ILE A 2 -15.79 4.42 16.09
C ILE A 2 -14.92 5.70 15.90
N ARG A 3 -13.82 5.85 16.64
CA ARG A 3 -13.00 7.07 16.64
C ARG A 3 -11.51 6.83 16.49
N ASP A 4 -11.09 5.62 16.18
CA ASP A 4 -9.68 5.38 15.92
C ASP A 4 -9.35 5.89 14.52
N ALA A 5 -8.43 6.84 14.44
CA ALA A 5 -7.96 7.43 13.20
C ALA A 5 -6.43 7.45 13.27
N PRO A 6 -5.73 6.81 12.32
CA PRO A 6 -4.27 6.71 12.36
C PRO A 6 -3.58 8.08 12.31
N VAL A 7 -4.27 9.09 11.79
CA VAL A 7 -3.86 10.50 11.81
C VAL A 7 -5.07 11.40 12.07
N ALA A 8 -4.85 12.51 12.78
CA ALA A 8 -5.89 13.51 13.05
C ALA A 8 -6.18 14.42 11.83
N ASP A 9 -5.23 14.56 10.91
CA ASP A 9 -5.32 15.35 9.68
C ASP A 9 -4.49 14.65 8.58
N LEU A 10 -5.09 14.45 7.40
CA LEU A 10 -4.43 13.85 6.25
C LEU A 10 -3.24 14.69 5.75
N ASN A 11 -3.23 16.00 5.99
CA ASN A 11 -2.09 16.86 5.64
C ASN A 11 -0.79 16.46 6.35
N LEU A 12 -0.89 15.78 7.50
CA LEU A 12 0.30 15.27 8.20
C LEU A 12 1.04 14.23 7.37
N LEU A 13 0.34 13.47 6.51
CA LEU A 13 0.94 12.48 5.62
C LEU A 13 1.90 13.13 4.60
N ARG A 14 1.69 14.41 4.24
CA ARG A 14 2.58 15.15 3.32
C ARG A 14 3.99 15.37 3.88
N SER A 15 4.17 15.21 5.20
CA SER A 15 5.48 15.31 5.84
C SER A 15 6.28 14.00 5.80
N ILE A 16 5.65 12.87 5.48
CA ILE A 16 6.33 11.58 5.33
C ILE A 16 7.12 11.63 4.02
N ARG A 17 8.44 11.50 4.09
CA ARG A 17 9.35 11.63 2.93
C ARG A 17 9.89 10.29 2.45
N GLN A 18 9.64 9.23 3.21
CA GLN A 18 10.01 7.88 2.85
C GLN A 18 9.17 7.42 1.66
N PRO A 19 9.77 6.71 0.70
CA PRO A 19 9.02 6.02 -0.34
C PRO A 19 7.96 5.11 0.28
N ALA A 20 6.77 5.05 -0.31
CA ALA A 20 5.67 4.23 0.16
C ALA A 20 5.06 3.40 -0.98
N LEU A 21 4.81 2.11 -0.73
CA LEU A 21 3.99 1.27 -1.59
C LEU A 21 2.64 1.09 -0.92
N ILE A 22 1.57 1.47 -1.63
CA ILE A 22 0.18 1.33 -1.16
C ILE A 22 -0.46 0.20 -1.96
N LEU A 23 -0.89 -0.85 -1.26
CA LEU A 23 -1.58 -2.00 -1.84
C LEU A 23 -3.03 -1.99 -1.35
N ALA A 24 -3.98 -1.97 -2.27
CA ALA A 24 -5.41 -1.97 -1.95
C ALA A 24 -6.19 -2.87 -2.92
N SER A 25 -7.45 -3.17 -2.61
CA SER A 25 -8.31 -3.99 -3.48
C SER A 25 -9.75 -3.51 -3.42
N GLU A 26 -10.45 -3.48 -4.57
CA GLU A 26 -11.88 -3.15 -4.62
C GLU A 26 -12.73 -4.13 -3.79
N ARG A 27 -12.27 -5.38 -3.64
CA ARG A 27 -12.98 -6.45 -2.95
C ARG A 27 -12.43 -6.75 -1.55
N ASP A 28 -11.82 -5.76 -0.88
CA ASP A 28 -11.49 -5.86 0.54
C ASP A 28 -12.75 -5.50 1.38
N PRO A 29 -13.30 -6.44 2.18
CA PRO A 29 -14.48 -6.20 3.01
C PRO A 29 -14.22 -5.28 4.22
N LEU A 30 -12.95 -4.97 4.53
CA LEU A 30 -12.55 -4.17 5.68
C LEU A 30 -12.17 -2.74 5.28
N HIS A 31 -11.54 -2.56 4.12
CA HIS A 31 -11.00 -1.28 3.68
C HIS A 31 -11.47 -0.95 2.26
N PRO A 32 -12.26 0.12 2.06
CA PRO A 32 -12.60 0.58 0.72
C PRO A 32 -11.35 0.96 -0.10
N LEU A 33 -11.37 0.69 -1.40
CA LEU A 33 -10.29 1.05 -2.34
C LEU A 33 -9.88 2.53 -2.23
N ASP A 34 -10.89 3.40 -2.02
CA ASP A 34 -10.74 4.84 -1.86
C ASP A 34 -9.74 5.23 -0.77
N PHE A 35 -9.56 4.40 0.26
CA PHE A 35 -8.56 4.68 1.31
C PHE A 35 -7.15 4.68 0.71
N GLY A 36 -6.82 3.70 -0.13
CA GLY A 36 -5.52 3.65 -0.80
C GLY A 36 -5.32 4.81 -1.77
N ILE A 37 -6.38 5.19 -2.49
CA ILE A 37 -6.35 6.34 -3.42
C ILE A 37 -6.11 7.65 -2.66
N VAL A 38 -6.80 7.85 -1.53
CA VAL A 38 -6.61 9.03 -0.68
C VAL A 38 -5.20 9.06 -0.11
N LEU A 39 -4.66 7.93 0.38
CA LEU A 39 -3.28 7.89 0.88
C LEU A 39 -2.27 8.32 -0.20
N ASP A 40 -2.44 7.88 -1.44
CA ASP A 40 -1.55 8.21 -2.56
C ASP A 40 -1.56 9.71 -2.93
N GLN A 41 -2.69 10.39 -2.72
CA GLN A 41 -2.80 11.83 -2.96
C GLN A 41 -2.06 12.69 -1.92
N TYR A 42 -1.82 12.16 -0.72
CA TYR A 42 -1.22 12.89 0.39
C TYR A 42 0.21 12.46 0.70
N LEU A 43 0.61 11.24 0.36
CA LEU A 43 2.00 10.79 0.47
C LEU A 43 2.80 11.28 -0.76
N PRO A 44 3.89 12.04 -0.58
CA PRO A 44 4.57 12.70 -1.69
C PRO A 44 5.42 11.77 -2.56
N ASP A 45 5.82 10.61 -2.06
CA ASP A 45 6.61 9.60 -2.78
C ASP A 45 5.97 8.23 -2.62
N SER A 46 4.67 8.15 -2.94
CA SER A 46 3.94 6.90 -2.93
C SER A 46 3.73 6.32 -4.32
N ARG A 47 3.51 5.01 -4.35
CA ARG A 47 2.98 4.28 -5.48
C ARG A 47 1.76 3.49 -5.03
N PHE A 48 0.60 3.84 -5.56
CA PHE A 48 -0.60 3.03 -5.46
C PHE A 48 -0.61 1.87 -6.45
N VAL A 49 -1.02 0.69 -5.98
CA VAL A 49 -1.27 -0.48 -6.81
C VAL A 49 -2.50 -1.21 -6.29
N GLU A 50 -3.43 -1.49 -7.20
CA GLU A 50 -4.55 -2.38 -6.90
C GLU A 50 -4.11 -3.85 -7.06
N VAL A 51 -4.45 -4.68 -6.08
CA VAL A 51 -4.17 -6.12 -6.06
C VAL A 51 -5.45 -6.93 -5.94
N THR A 52 -5.39 -8.19 -6.32
CA THR A 52 -6.44 -9.18 -6.08
C THR A 52 -6.71 -9.26 -4.58
N SER A 53 -7.98 -9.23 -4.18
CA SER A 53 -8.34 -9.38 -2.77
C SER A 53 -8.01 -10.79 -2.28
N LYS A 54 -7.40 -10.90 -1.09
CA LYS A 54 -7.16 -12.18 -0.43
C LYS A 54 -8.44 -13.01 -0.20
N TYR A 55 -9.60 -12.35 -0.16
CA TYR A 55 -10.90 -12.99 0.02
C TYR A 55 -11.47 -13.55 -1.30
N VAL A 56 -10.87 -13.18 -2.43
CA VAL A 56 -11.26 -13.65 -3.77
C VAL A 56 -10.33 -14.76 -4.22
N ASP A 57 -9.02 -14.53 -4.14
CA ASP A 57 -7.98 -15.52 -4.47
C ASP A 57 -6.73 -15.26 -3.62
N GLU A 58 -6.52 -16.11 -2.63
CA GLU A 58 -5.39 -16.01 -1.70
C GLU A 58 -4.03 -16.24 -2.39
N VAL A 59 -3.97 -17.17 -3.35
CA VAL A 59 -2.72 -17.54 -4.02
C VAL A 59 -2.27 -16.43 -4.96
N GLN A 60 -3.21 -15.89 -5.76
CA GLN A 60 -2.94 -14.76 -6.64
C GLN A 60 -2.60 -13.51 -5.82
N HIS A 61 -3.33 -13.22 -4.75
CA HIS A 61 -3.01 -12.12 -3.84
C HIS A 61 -1.58 -12.22 -3.30
N ALA A 62 -1.19 -13.39 -2.76
CA ALA A 62 0.16 -13.60 -2.23
C ALA A 62 1.24 -13.40 -3.30
N ARG A 63 1.01 -13.89 -4.52
CA ARG A 63 1.93 -13.73 -5.65
C ARG A 63 2.11 -12.26 -6.04
N GLU A 64 1.01 -11.51 -6.16
CA GLU A 64 1.04 -10.08 -6.51
C GLU A 64 1.71 -9.24 -5.45
N VAL A 65 1.31 -9.41 -4.18
CA VAL A 65 1.91 -8.71 -3.04
C VAL A 65 3.42 -8.97 -2.99
N LEU A 66 3.85 -10.23 -3.10
CA LEU A 66 5.27 -10.56 -3.10
C LEU A 66 6.01 -9.89 -4.26
N GLY A 67 5.43 -9.90 -5.46
CA GLY A 67 6.00 -9.27 -6.64
C GLY A 67 6.21 -7.76 -6.45
N TYR A 68 5.16 -7.05 -6.03
CA TYR A 68 5.23 -5.60 -5.83
C TYR A 68 6.15 -5.20 -4.68
N VAL A 69 6.14 -5.94 -3.56
CA VAL A 69 7.04 -5.68 -2.44
C VAL A 69 8.50 -5.90 -2.83
N ARG A 70 8.81 -7.00 -3.54
CA ARG A 70 10.18 -7.24 -4.04
C ARG A 70 10.62 -6.13 -4.96
N GLU A 71 9.80 -5.77 -5.94
CA GLU A 71 10.10 -4.68 -6.87
C GLU A 71 10.36 -3.36 -6.13
N PHE A 72 9.50 -3.02 -5.16
CA PHE A 72 9.64 -1.82 -4.36
C PHE A 72 10.94 -1.81 -3.56
N VAL A 73 11.24 -2.90 -2.84
CA VAL A 73 12.45 -2.99 -2.01
C VAL A 73 13.72 -2.93 -2.86
N ILE A 74 13.77 -3.61 -4.01
CA ILE A 74 14.92 -3.54 -4.93
C ILE A 74 15.16 -2.12 -5.41
N ARG A 75 14.10 -1.39 -5.78
CA ARG A 75 14.21 0.02 -6.21
C ARG A 75 14.79 0.91 -5.11
N GLN A 76 14.44 0.68 -3.85
CA GLN A 76 14.93 1.48 -2.71
C GLN A 76 16.31 1.02 -2.20
N GLN A 77 16.63 -0.26 -2.35
CA GLN A 77 17.84 -0.89 -1.85
C GLN A 77 18.46 -1.78 -2.96
N PRO A 78 19.09 -1.19 -3.98
CA PRO A 78 19.58 -1.92 -5.16
C PRO A 78 20.67 -2.95 -4.85
N PHE A 79 21.23 -2.94 -3.64
CA PHE A 79 22.25 -3.89 -3.18
C PHE A 79 21.66 -5.08 -2.40
N LEU A 80 20.35 -5.07 -2.12
CA LEU A 80 19.68 -6.16 -1.42
C LEU A 80 19.47 -7.32 -2.40
N LYS A 81 20.06 -8.48 -2.10
CA LYS A 81 19.85 -9.71 -2.86
C LYS A 81 18.76 -10.53 -2.18
N PHE A 82 17.77 -10.94 -2.95
CA PHE A 82 16.79 -11.93 -2.53
C PHE A 82 17.27 -13.27 -3.07
N ASP A 83 17.64 -14.18 -2.17
CA ASP A 83 18.00 -15.56 -2.50
C ASP A 83 16.76 -16.38 -2.93
#